data_AF-A0AA38SF66-F1
#
_entry.id   AF-A0AA38SF66-F1
#
_cell.length_a   1.000
_cell.length_b   1.000
_cell.length_c   1.000
_cell.angle_alpha   90.00
_cell.angle_beta   90.00
_cell.angle_gamma   90.00
#
_symmetry.space_group_name_H-M   'P 1'
#
loop_
_entity.id
_entity.type
_entity.pdbx_description
1 polymer ?
#
loop_
_entity_poly.entity_id
_entity_poly.type
_entity_poly.pdbx_seq_one_letter_code
_entity_poly.pdbx_strand_id
1 'polypeptide(L)'
;MDMHIEMSYCCYETFKVLAKNYLDVESHELFATIGRLLRETNMTPADVAENLMPKSDEENGESCLNKLIKSLEDAKEEARLKALEDVRIKAKEEEAGKKIEENGEKVQESDAKLGDGEGKETEL
;
A
#
# COMPACT_ATOMS: atom_id res chain seq x y z
N MET A 1 19.30 -3.83 -11.06
CA MET A 1 19.54 -3.89 -9.60
C MET A 1 18.73 -2.74 -9.02
N ASP A 2 17.49 -3.02 -8.60
CA ASP A 2 16.63 -2.01 -7.98
C ASP A 2 17.05 -1.81 -6.53
N MET A 3 17.84 -0.75 -6.30
CA MET A 3 18.14 -0.29 -4.95
C MET A 3 16.89 0.37 -4.38
N HIS A 4 16.11 -0.38 -3.62
CA HIS A 4 15.01 0.16 -2.84
C HIS A 4 15.63 0.92 -1.65
N ILE A 5 15.91 2.22 -1.84
CA ILE A 5 16.36 3.09 -0.76
C ILE A 5 15.13 3.41 0.08
N GLU A 6 15.06 2.85 1.28
CA GLU A 6 14.04 3.19 2.26
C GLU A 6 14.32 4.61 2.79
N MET A 7 13.57 5.58 2.28
CA MET A 7 13.61 6.95 2.79
C MET A 7 13.01 6.95 4.20
N SER A 8 13.79 7.33 5.20
CA SER A 8 13.31 7.46 6.57
C SER A 8 12.14 8.44 6.64
N TYR A 9 11.06 8.05 7.31
CA TYR A 9 9.89 8.91 7.54
C TYR A 9 10.21 10.09 8.46
N CYS A 10 9.46 11.18 8.29
CA CYS A 10 9.62 12.37 9.09
C CYS A 10 9.12 12.12 10.52
N CYS A 11 10.02 12.26 11.50
CA CYS A 11 9.67 12.18 12.91
C CYS A 11 9.52 13.58 13.51
N TYR A 12 8.96 13.65 14.72
CA TYR A 12 8.69 14.93 15.39
C TYR A 12 9.96 15.81 15.56
N GLU A 13 11.11 15.20 15.85
CA GLU A 13 12.36 15.94 15.98
C GLU A 13 12.80 16.56 14.65
N THR A 14 12.68 15.81 13.55
CA THR A 14 12.95 16.34 12.20
C THR A 14 11.99 17.48 11.86
N PHE A 15 10.70 17.32 12.15
CA PHE A 15 9.71 18.38 11.96
C PHE A 15 10.07 19.67 12.71
N LYS A 16 10.49 19.59 13.98
CA LYS A 16 10.89 20.79 14.75
C LYS A 16 12.06 21.53 14.09
N VAL A 17 13.04 20.80 13.57
CA VAL A 17 14.16 21.40 12.83
C VAL A 17 13.66 22.08 11.56
N LEU A 18 12.76 21.45 10.81
CA LEU A 18 12.17 22.05 9.61
C LEU A 18 11.33 23.29 9.94
N ALA A 19 10.50 23.24 10.98
CA ALA A 19 9.67 24.37 11.40
C ALA A 19 10.52 25.58 11.81
N LYS A 20 11.62 25.35 12.53
CA LYS A 20 12.59 26.41 12.84
C LYS A 20 13.26 26.94 11.57
N ASN A 21 13.68 26.07 10.65
CA ASN A 21 14.42 26.49 9.46
C ASN A 21 13.58 27.27 8.44
N TYR A 22 12.31 26.89 8.25
CA TYR A 22 11.44 27.51 7.23
C TYR A 22 10.56 28.62 7.78
N LEU A 23 10.13 28.52 9.04
CA LEU A 23 9.14 29.43 9.63
C LEU A 23 9.70 30.25 10.79
N ASP A 24 10.93 29.97 11.24
CA ASP A 24 11.52 30.54 12.46
C ASP A 24 10.65 30.31 13.71
N VAL A 25 9.95 29.16 13.76
CA VAL A 25 9.06 28.78 14.87
C VAL A 25 9.65 27.61 15.65
N GLU A 26 9.95 27.83 16.93
CA GLU A 26 10.43 26.80 17.84
C GLU A 26 9.31 26.10 18.64
N SER A 27 8.17 26.76 18.82
CA SER A 27 7.02 26.23 19.54
C SER A 27 5.70 26.79 19.01
N HIS A 28 4.69 25.93 18.88
CA HIS A 28 3.34 26.30 18.51
C HIS A 28 2.35 25.31 19.14
N GLU A 29 1.12 25.73 19.44
CA GLU A 29 0.07 24.84 19.98
C GLU A 29 -0.23 23.64 19.07
N LEU A 30 -0.10 23.85 17.76
CA LEU A 30 -0.31 22.85 16.72
C LEU A 30 0.79 21.76 16.67
N PHE A 31 1.96 21.99 17.29
CA PHE A 31 3.07 21.02 17.24
C PHE A 31 2.68 19.69 17.89
N ALA A 32 1.86 19.71 18.94
CA ALA A 32 1.38 18.49 19.59
C ALA A 32 0.52 17.65 18.64
N THR A 33 -0.36 18.31 17.88
CA THR A 33 -1.21 17.66 16.87
C THR A 33 -0.37 17.10 15.72
N ILE A 34 0.56 17.90 15.18
CA ILE A 34 1.46 17.48 14.10
C ILE A 34 2.32 16.29 14.54
N GLY A 35 2.89 16.33 15.74
CA GLY A 35 3.71 15.24 16.27
C GLY A 35 2.94 13.92 16.45
N ARG A 36 1.65 14.00 16.82
CA ARG A 36 0.77 12.83 16.86
C ARG A 36 0.49 12.29 15.46
N LEU A 37 0.11 13.16 14.52
CA LEU A 37 -0.20 12.77 13.15
C LEU A 37 1.01 12.16 12.44
N LEU A 38 2.20 12.75 12.58
CA LEU A 38 3.45 12.21 12.02
C LEU A 38 3.78 10.79 12.50
N ARG A 39 3.32 10.39 13.69
CA ARG A 39 3.49 9.02 14.19
C ARG A 39 2.51 8.04 13.53
N GLU A 40 1.36 8.54 13.09
CA GLU A 40 0.28 7.76 12.50
C GLU A 40 0.38 7.71 10.96
N THR A 41 1.31 8.48 10.37
CA THR A 41 1.47 8.64 8.91
C THR A 41 2.90 8.42 8.46
N ASN A 42 3.05 7.89 7.24
CA ASN A 42 4.33 7.62 6.61
C ASN A 42 4.73 8.74 5.61
N MET A 43 4.90 9.97 6.11
CA MET A 43 5.26 11.14 5.28
C MET A 43 6.79 11.37 5.30
N THR A 44 7.41 11.71 4.16
CA THR A 44 8.86 11.93 4.11
C THR A 44 9.24 13.33 4.62
N PRO A 45 10.49 13.56 5.06
CA PRO A 45 10.96 14.90 5.42
C PRO A 45 10.80 15.93 4.29
N ALA A 46 10.90 15.49 3.03
CA ALA A 46 10.72 16.36 1.87
C ALA A 46 9.25 16.81 1.72
N ASP A 47 8.30 15.89 1.85
CA ASP A 47 6.86 16.20 1.80
C ASP A 47 6.46 17.15 2.95
N VAL A 48 7.02 16.92 4.16
CA VAL A 48 6.80 17.81 5.31
C VAL A 48 7.38 19.20 5.03
N ALA A 49 8.61 19.29 4.49
CA ALA A 49 9.23 20.56 4.14
C ALA A 49 8.44 21.33 3.08
N GLU A 50 7.88 20.66 2.07
CA GLU A 50 7.04 21.29 1.05
C GLU A 50 5.82 22.00 1.66
N ASN A 51 5.20 21.40 2.67
CA ASN A 51 4.06 22.00 3.37
C ASN A 51 4.46 23.18 4.27
N LEU A 52 5.67 23.16 4.81
CA LEU A 52 6.20 24.21 5.67
C LEU A 52 6.80 25.38 4.91
N MET A 53 7.10 25.23 3.63
CA MET A 53 7.58 26.34 2.79
C MET A 53 6.42 27.29 2.43
N PRO A 54 6.48 28.57 2.83
CA PRO A 54 5.50 29.57 2.39
C PRO A 54 5.54 29.71 0.87
N LYS A 55 4.37 29.72 0.22
CA LYS A 55 4.26 29.86 -1.24
C LYS A 55 4.08 31.31 -1.69
N SER A 56 3.80 32.22 -0.75
CA SER A 56 3.70 33.66 -0.98
C SER A 56 4.01 34.42 0.32
N ASP A 57 4.27 35.73 0.21
CA ASP A 57 4.53 36.61 1.36
C ASP A 57 3.31 36.78 2.30
N GLU A 58 2.11 36.37 1.85
CA GLU A 58 0.88 36.41 2.64
C GLU A 58 0.70 35.16 3.52
N GLU A 59 1.39 34.06 3.21
CA GLU A 59 1.35 32.86 4.02
C GLU A 59 2.25 33.00 5.25
N ASN A 60 1.65 32.99 6.42
CA ASN A 60 2.38 32.97 7.69
C ASN A 60 2.66 31.52 8.17
N GLY A 61 3.43 31.40 9.25
CA GLY A 61 3.77 30.10 9.83
C GLY A 61 2.54 29.29 10.27
N GLU A 62 1.49 29.94 10.75
CA GLU A 62 0.24 29.27 11.13
C GLU A 62 -0.48 28.65 9.92
N SER A 63 -0.55 29.36 8.78
CA SER A 63 -1.08 28.82 7.52
C SER A 63 -0.30 27.57 7.08
N CYS A 64 1.02 27.64 7.13
CA CYS A 64 1.90 26.52 6.75
C CYS A 64 1.71 25.30 7.65
N LEU A 65 1.61 25.50 8.97
CA LEU A 65 1.33 24.43 9.93
C LEU A 65 -0.05 23.80 9.71
N ASN A 66 -1.08 24.61 9.43
CA ASN A 66 -2.42 24.11 9.11
C ASN A 66 -2.45 23.31 7.79
N LYS A 67 -1.69 23.73 6.77
CA LYS A 67 -1.53 22.98 5.53
C LYS A 67 -0.91 21.61 5.79
N LEU A 68 0.16 21.56 6.57
CA LEU A 68 0.77 20.29 6.97
C LEU A 68 -0.21 19.37 7.70
N ILE A 69 -1.03 19.89 8.63
CA ILE A 69 -2.05 19.09 9.31
C ILE A 69 -3.02 18.45 8.31
N LYS A 70 -3.56 19.23 7.37
CA LYS A 70 -4.47 18.71 6.35
C LYS A 70 -3.82 17.60 5.53
N SER A 71 -2.59 17.82 5.05
CA SER A 71 -1.87 16.80 4.28
C SER A 71 -1.59 15.53 5.08
N LEU A 72 -1.35 15.62 6.38
CA LEU A 72 -1.19 14.45 7.25
C LEU A 72 -2.51 13.71 7.45
N GLU A 73 -3.62 14.43 7.64
CA GLU A 73 -4.95 13.83 7.75
C GLU A 73 -5.35 13.09 6.46
N ASP A 74 -5.11 13.71 5.31
CA ASP A 74 -5.36 13.11 4.00
C ASP A 74 -4.49 11.86 3.79
N ALA A 75 -3.18 11.94 4.08
CA ALA A 75 -2.28 10.80 3.97
C ALA A 75 -2.69 9.62 4.87
N LYS A 76 -3.19 9.92 6.08
CA LYS A 76 -3.70 8.91 7.01
C LYS A 76 -4.93 8.21 6.45
N GLU A 77 -5.88 8.97 5.92
CA GLU A 77 -7.11 8.41 5.35
C GLU A 77 -6.82 7.59 4.08
N GLU A 78 -5.95 8.09 3.20
CA GLU A 78 -5.51 7.34 2.02
C GLU A 78 -4.85 6.01 2.39
N ALA A 79 -3.98 5.99 3.41
CA ALA A 79 -3.35 4.76 3.89
C ALA A 79 -4.38 3.76 4.42
N ARG A 80 -5.41 4.25 5.14
CA ARG A 80 -6.52 3.42 5.64
C ARG A 80 -7.34 2.80 4.51
N LEU A 81 -7.66 3.58 3.47
CA LEU A 81 -8.42 3.11 2.32
C LEU A 81 -7.63 2.08 1.49
N LYS A 82 -6.33 2.32 1.27
CA LYS A 82 -5.44 1.37 0.58
C LYS A 82 -5.34 0.04 1.33
N ALA A 83 -5.15 0.09 2.65
CA ALA A 83 -5.10 -1.11 3.48
C ALA A 83 -6.41 -1.94 3.41
N LEU A 84 -7.57 -1.29 3.35
CA LEU A 84 -8.86 -1.98 3.23
C LEU A 84 -9.03 -2.64 1.86
N GLU A 85 -8.66 -1.96 0.77
CA GLU A 85 -8.75 -2.53 -0.57
C GLU A 85 -7.77 -3.70 -0.75
N ASP A 86 -6.55 -3.60 -0.22
CA ASP A 86 -5.56 -4.67 -0.24
C ASP A 86 -6.07 -5.94 0.46
N VAL A 87 -6.74 -5.80 1.61
CA VAL A 87 -7.38 -6.93 2.31
C VAL A 87 -8.49 -7.54 1.45
N ARG A 88 -9.29 -6.70 0.76
CA ARG A 88 -10.37 -7.18 -0.10
C ARG A 88 -9.86 -7.91 -1.34
N ILE A 89 -8.78 -7.44 -1.95
CA ILE A 89 -8.15 -8.08 -3.10
C ILE A 89 -7.58 -9.43 -2.70
N LYS A 90 -6.80 -9.49 -1.60
CA LYS A 90 -6.21 -10.75 -1.10
C LYS A 90 -7.27 -11.79 -0.77
N ALA A 91 -8.39 -11.41 -0.16
CA ALA A 91 -9.49 -12.32 0.14
C ALA A 91 -10.16 -12.90 -1.13
N LYS A 92 -10.31 -12.08 -2.18
CA LYS A 92 -10.85 -12.56 -3.48
C LYS A 92 -9.88 -13.50 -4.20
N GLU A 93 -8.58 -13.24 -4.13
CA GLU A 93 -7.55 -14.09 -4.72
C GLU A 93 -7.47 -15.46 -4.02
N GLU A 94 -7.57 -15.51 -2.70
CA GLU A 94 -7.63 -16.79 -1.94
C GLU A 94 -8.89 -17.61 -2.26
N GLU A 95 -10.06 -16.97 -2.41
CA GLU A 95 -11.30 -17.66 -2.79
C GLU A 95 -11.26 -18.20 -4.23
N ALA A 96 -10.60 -17.49 -5.16
CA ALA A 96 -10.42 -17.95 -6.54
C ALA A 96 -9.44 -19.14 -6.63
N GLY A 97 -8.39 -19.15 -5.80
CA GLY A 97 -7.44 -20.27 -5.71
C GLY A 97 -8.07 -21.58 -5.25
N LYS A 98 -8.99 -21.54 -4.26
CA LYS A 98 -9.68 -22.74 -3.76
C LYS A 98 -10.63 -23.40 -4.76
N LYS A 99 -11.21 -22.64 -5.70
CA LYS A 99 -12.15 -23.19 -6.71
C LYS A 99 -11.47 -24.04 -7.78
N ILE A 100 -10.14 -24.02 -7.88
CA ILE A 100 -9.38 -24.81 -8.88
C ILE A 100 -9.08 -26.23 -8.35
N GLU A 101 -8.93 -26.44 -7.04
CA GLU A 101 -8.66 -27.78 -6.47
C GLU A 101 -9.89 -28.70 -6.41
N GLU A 102 -11.12 -28.17 -6.36
CA GLU A 102 -12.33 -29.00 -6.21
C GLU A 102 -12.86 -29.60 -7.53
N ASN A 103 -12.35 -29.18 -8.70
CA ASN A 103 -12.82 -29.65 -10.02
C ASN A 103 -11.88 -30.66 -10.70
N GLY A 104 -10.86 -31.17 -9.99
CA GLY A 104 -9.85 -32.09 -10.53
C GLY A 104 -10.22 -33.57 -10.58
N GLU A 105 -11.34 -33.99 -9.98
CA GLU A 105 -11.68 -35.42 -9.85
C GLU A 105 -13.05 -35.75 -10.47
N LYS A 106 -13.15 -35.71 -11.82
CA LYS A 106 -14.20 -36.44 -12.57
C LYS A 106 -13.95 -36.46 -14.10
N VAL A 107 -13.00 -37.26 -14.53
CA VAL A 107 -12.86 -37.78 -15.92
C VAL A 107 -11.90 -38.97 -15.81
N GLN A 108 -12.15 -40.21 -16.22
CA GLN A 108 -13.04 -40.88 -17.19
C GLN A 108 -13.23 -42.34 -16.67
N GLU A 109 -14.24 -43.11 -17.02
CA GLU A 109 -14.27 -43.83 -18.31
C GLU A 109 -15.67 -44.41 -18.58
N SER A 110 -16.30 -43.92 -19.64
CA SER A 110 -17.45 -44.56 -20.29
C SER A 110 -17.09 -44.84 -21.75
N ASP A 111 -16.80 -46.11 -22.03
CA ASP A 111 -17.18 -46.93 -23.18
C ASP A 111 -17.06 -46.35 -24.62
N ALA A 112 -16.15 -46.93 -25.42
CA ALA A 112 -16.31 -47.08 -26.87
C ALA A 112 -15.42 -48.20 -27.49
N LYS A 113 -15.94 -49.43 -27.50
CA LYS A 113 -16.14 -50.33 -28.67
C LYS A 113 -15.03 -50.59 -29.74
N LEU A 114 -14.53 -51.84 -29.74
CA LEU A 114 -14.30 -52.87 -30.80
C LEU A 114 -13.65 -52.58 -32.19
N GLY A 115 -12.68 -53.46 -32.54
CA GLY A 115 -12.30 -53.97 -33.88
C GLY A 115 -10.84 -53.64 -34.29
N ASP A 116 -9.97 -54.53 -34.77
CA ASP A 116 -10.07 -55.91 -35.29
C ASP A 116 -8.65 -56.54 -35.41
N GLY A 117 -8.55 -57.88 -35.36
CA GLY A 117 -7.52 -58.64 -36.09
C GLY A 117 -6.28 -59.15 -35.34
N GLU A 118 -6.34 -60.37 -34.80
CA GLU A 118 -5.17 -61.27 -34.78
C GLU A 118 -5.57 -62.70 -35.16
N GLY A 119 -4.84 -63.23 -36.15
CA GLY A 119 -5.06 -64.55 -36.74
C GLY A 119 -4.66 -65.69 -35.80
N LYS A 120 -5.30 -66.84 -36.01
CA LYS A 120 -4.82 -68.11 -35.50
C LYS A 120 -4.66 -69.08 -36.65
N GLU A 121 -3.40 -69.23 -37.07
CA GLU A 121 -2.86 -70.52 -37.51
C GLU A 121 -2.96 -71.52 -36.35
N THR A 122 -3.53 -72.70 -36.59
CA THR A 122 -3.10 -73.97 -36.00
C THR A 122 -3.59 -75.12 -36.89
N GLU A 123 -2.69 -75.53 -37.77
CA GLU A 123 -2.20 -76.89 -38.03
C GLU A 123 -3.02 -78.13 -37.54
N LEU A 124 -3.26 -79.02 -38.53
CA LEU A 124 -3.60 -80.46 -38.52
C LEU A 124 -5.03 -80.92 -38.20
#